data_AF-A0A229P5G0-F1
#
_entry.id   AF-A0A229P5G0-F1
#
_cell.length_a   1.000
_cell.length_b   1.000
_cell.length_c   1.000
_cell.angle_alpha   90.00
_cell.angle_beta   90.00
_cell.angle_gamma   90.00
#
_symmetry.space_group_name_H-M   'P 1'
#
loop_
_entity.id
_entity.type
_entity.pdbx_description
1 polymer ?
#
loop_
_entity_poly.entity_id
_entity_poly.type
_entity_poly.pdbx_seq_one_letter_code
_entity_poly.pdbx_strand_id
1 'polypeptide(L)'
;MHPTAEAGGFLASDFVRNTSFILDNGSEVIDIVFLCEFDKGEPYVKSPDEVDAVYWMTTDEILDSPMAPIWLKESIQEAELLRKK
;
A
#
# COMPACT_ATOMS: atom_id res chain seq x y z
N MET A 1 -22.16 -12.31 5.26
CA MET A 1 -21.01 -12.70 4.36
C MET A 1 -20.11 -11.49 4.10
N HIS A 2 -19.27 -11.12 5.09
CA HIS A 2 -18.29 -10.03 5.19
C HIS A 2 -17.29 -10.08 4.02
N PRO A 3 -17.47 -9.37 2.89
CA PRO A 3 -16.51 -9.38 1.78
C PRO A 3 -15.07 -9.14 2.26
N THR A 4 -14.29 -10.20 2.48
CA THR A 4 -12.86 -10.29 2.83
C THR A 4 -12.00 -9.82 1.65
N ALA A 5 -11.75 -8.52 1.56
CA ALA A 5 -10.81 -8.00 0.55
C ALA A 5 -9.42 -8.65 0.68
N GLU A 6 -9.23 -9.83 0.13
CA GLU A 6 -7.88 -10.35 -0.16
C GLU A 6 -7.48 -10.01 -1.60
N ALA A 7 -7.61 -8.67 -1.93
CA ALA A 7 -7.25 -8.14 -3.26
C ALA A 7 -8.46 -8.17 -4.21
N GLY A 8 -9.72 -7.99 -3.71
CA GLY A 8 -10.85 -8.02 -4.69
C GLY A 8 -11.94 -7.04 -4.26
N GLY A 9 -11.57 -5.78 -4.00
CA GLY A 9 -12.66 -4.77 -3.99
C GLY A 9 -12.16 -3.46 -4.61
N PHE A 10 -11.21 -3.43 -5.60
CA PHE A 10 -10.75 -2.11 -6.09
C PHE A 10 -11.28 -1.91 -7.52
N LEU A 11 -12.17 -1.00 -7.77
CA LEU A 11 -12.98 -0.72 -8.98
C LEU A 11 -12.14 0.01 -10.02
N ALA A 12 -10.71 0.52 -9.69
CA ALA A 12 -9.85 1.17 -10.69
C ALA A 12 -8.45 1.39 -10.08
N SER A 13 -7.43 0.69 -10.79
CA SER A 13 -6.05 0.82 -10.26
C SER A 13 -5.21 1.65 -11.24
N ASP A 14 -4.81 2.85 -10.75
CA ASP A 14 -3.87 3.65 -11.58
C ASP A 14 -2.41 3.30 -11.24
N PHE A 15 -1.77 3.13 -12.40
CA PHE A 15 -0.33 2.89 -12.20
C PHE A 15 0.35 4.13 -11.59
N VAL A 16 1.25 3.83 -10.60
CA VAL A 16 1.90 4.99 -9.93
C VAL A 16 3.38 4.99 -10.30
N ARG A 17 4.00 3.87 -10.03
CA ARG A 17 5.45 3.83 -10.28
C ARG A 17 5.95 2.39 -10.15
N ASN A 18 7.25 2.17 -10.66
CA ASN A 18 7.93 0.88 -10.41
C ASN A 18 9.41 1.11 -10.12
N THR A 19 9.89 0.20 -9.25
CA THR A 19 11.33 0.23 -8.91
C THR A 19 11.86 -1.21 -8.89
N SER A 20 13.21 -1.30 -9.18
CA SER A 20 13.85 -2.63 -9.04
C SER A 20 15.07 -2.54 -8.13
N PHE A 21 15.13 -3.66 -7.26
CA PHE A 21 16.32 -3.63 -6.37
C PHE A 21 16.68 -5.07 -5.98
N ILE A 22 17.95 -5.19 -5.42
CA ILE A 22 18.42 -6.55 -5.02
C ILE A 22 18.45 -6.62 -3.49
N LEU A 23 17.93 -7.70 -2.97
CA LEU A 23 17.95 -7.88 -1.49
C LEU A 23 19.32 -8.38 -1.02
N ASP A 24 19.41 -8.42 0.26
CA ASP A 24 20.73 -8.81 0.81
C ASP A 24 21.06 -10.27 0.47
N ASN A 25 20.03 -11.01 0.23
CA ASN A 25 20.32 -12.43 -0.05
C ASN A 25 20.50 -12.67 -1.56
N GLY A 26 20.60 -11.55 -2.38
CA GLY A 26 20.93 -11.69 -3.81
C GLY A 26 19.68 -11.79 -4.70
N SER A 27 18.52 -11.81 -4.04
CA SER A 27 17.31 -11.94 -4.86
C SER A 27 16.96 -10.60 -5.53
N GLU A 28 16.53 -10.71 -6.81
CA GLU A 28 16.08 -9.51 -7.55
C GLU A 28 14.58 -9.29 -7.35
N VAL A 29 14.28 -8.01 -7.12
CA VAL A 29 12.85 -7.72 -6.82
C VAL A 29 12.42 -6.57 -7.73
N ILE A 30 11.21 -6.87 -8.33
CA ILE A 30 10.53 -5.72 -8.97
C ILE A 30 9.33 -5.31 -8.12
N ASP A 31 9.30 -3.99 -7.79
CA ASP A 31 8.22 -3.44 -6.95
C ASP A 31 7.33 -2.53 -7.83
N ILE A 32 6.08 -3.01 -7.95
CA ILE A 32 5.15 -2.21 -8.78
C ILE A 32 4.01 -1.72 -7.88
N VAL A 33 3.72 -0.41 -8.02
CA VAL A 33 2.76 0.21 -7.08
C VAL A 33 1.58 0.75 -7.90
N PHE A 34 0.37 0.37 -7.34
CA PHE A 34 -0.87 0.90 -7.95
C PHE A 34 -1.66 1.68 -6.90
N LEU A 35 -2.37 2.72 -7.43
CA LEU A 35 -3.32 3.44 -6.58
C LEU A 35 -4.74 2.90 -6.84
N CYS A 36 -5.35 2.55 -5.65
CA CYS A 36 -6.70 1.95 -5.83
C CYS A 36 -7.72 2.73 -4.99
N GLU A 37 -9.02 2.56 -5.50
CA GLU A 37 -10.10 3.15 -4.69
C GLU A 37 -10.76 2.06 -3.82
N PHE A 38 -10.90 2.59 -2.65
CA PHE A 38 -11.60 1.65 -1.74
C PHE A 38 -13.11 1.69 -1.99
N ASP A 39 -13.76 0.53 -2.24
CA ASP A 39 -15.21 0.53 -2.58
C ASP A 39 -16.05 0.40 -1.32
N LYS A 40 -15.92 -0.62 -0.49
CA LYS A 40 -16.74 -0.78 0.74
C LYS A 40 -16.09 -1.85 1.64
N GLY A 41 -16.47 -1.84 2.99
CA GLY A 41 -15.98 -2.87 3.95
C GLY A 41 -15.14 -2.23 5.06
N GLU A 42 -14.89 -3.13 6.09
CA GLU A 42 -14.03 -2.68 7.21
C GLU A 42 -12.70 -3.48 7.21
N PRO A 43 -11.60 -2.65 7.42
CA PRO A 43 -10.32 -3.38 7.43
C PRO A 43 -10.25 -4.40 8.59
N TYR A 44 -9.80 -5.61 8.23
CA TYR A 44 -9.55 -6.57 9.32
C TYR A 44 -8.28 -7.38 9.01
N VAL A 45 -7.70 -7.87 10.10
CA VAL A 45 -6.44 -8.63 9.92
C VAL A 45 -6.78 -10.05 9.45
N LYS A 46 -6.30 -10.33 8.30
CA LYS A 46 -6.64 -11.65 7.73
C LYS A 46 -5.72 -12.74 8.27
N SER A 47 -4.52 -12.40 8.46
CA SER A 47 -3.56 -13.38 9.04
C SER A 47 -2.76 -12.73 10.17
N PRO A 48 -3.13 -12.97 11.36
CA PRO A 48 -2.48 -12.33 12.53
C PRO A 48 -1.02 -12.80 12.68
N ASP A 49 -0.68 -14.01 12.07
CA ASP A 49 0.74 -14.43 12.15
C ASP A 49 1.64 -13.57 11.27
N GLU A 50 1.00 -12.88 10.36
CA GLU A 50 1.81 -12.06 9.43
C GLU A 50 1.58 -10.56 9.66
N VAL A 51 0.34 -10.23 9.97
CA VAL A 51 0.01 -8.79 10.13
C VAL A 51 -0.61 -8.57 11.52
N ASP A 52 -0.02 -7.65 12.20
CA ASP A 52 -0.47 -7.40 13.59
C ASP A 52 -1.78 -6.60 13.61
N ALA A 53 -1.84 -5.49 12.77
CA ALA A 53 -3.08 -4.65 12.78
C ALA A 53 -3.17 -3.89 11.44
N VAL A 54 -4.52 -3.47 11.17
CA VAL A 54 -4.73 -2.66 9.94
C VAL A 54 -5.43 -1.35 10.34
N TYR A 55 -4.76 -0.29 9.73
CA TYR A 55 -5.35 1.03 10.05
C TYR A 55 -5.53 1.83 8.76
N TRP A 56 -6.64 2.67 8.86
CA TRP A 56 -6.73 3.71 7.82
C TRP A 56 -5.93 4.95 8.26
N MET A 57 -5.08 5.41 7.33
CA MET A 57 -4.25 6.56 7.73
C MET A 57 -4.24 7.58 6.58
N THR A 58 -4.12 8.89 7.11
CA THR A 58 -3.96 9.91 6.05
C THR A 58 -2.53 9.91 5.51
N THR A 59 -2.40 10.64 4.36
CA THR A 59 -1.05 10.73 3.76
C THR A 59 -0.06 11.40 4.74
N ASP A 60 -0.46 12.41 5.39
CA ASP A 60 0.45 13.12 6.31
C ASP A 60 0.85 12.22 7.49
N GLU A 61 -0.18 11.48 7.94
CA GLU A 61 0.18 10.60 9.08
C GLU A 61 1.27 9.59 8.68
N ILE A 62 1.18 9.10 7.52
CA ILE A 62 2.18 8.09 7.09
C ILE A 62 3.53 8.80 6.85
N LEU A 63 3.50 9.98 6.28
CA LEU A 63 4.79 10.65 5.93
C LEU A 63 5.50 11.13 7.19
N ASP A 64 4.77 11.38 8.22
CA ASP A 64 5.41 11.91 9.45
C ASP A 64 5.80 10.77 10.38
N SER A 65 5.43 9.55 9.99
CA SER A 65 5.72 8.45 10.93
C SER A 65 7.18 7.99 10.79
N PRO A 66 7.86 7.91 11.88
CA PRO A 66 9.26 7.46 11.82
C PRO A 66 9.36 5.96 11.54
N MET A 67 8.28 5.30 11.68
CA MET A 67 8.34 3.83 11.51
C MET A 67 8.07 3.45 10.04
N ALA A 68 7.66 4.47 9.29
CA ALA A 68 7.36 4.11 7.89
C ALA A 68 8.67 4.09 7.07
N PRO A 69 8.87 2.99 6.43
CA PRO A 69 10.09 2.91 5.61
C PRO A 69 10.09 3.95 4.49
N ILE A 70 11.31 4.29 4.10
CA ILE A 70 11.47 5.41 3.14
C ILE A 70 10.79 5.05 1.81
N TRP A 71 10.89 3.85 1.39
CA TRP A 71 10.29 3.51 0.08
C TRP A 71 8.76 3.60 0.14
N LEU A 72 8.14 3.28 1.26
CA LEU A 72 6.67 3.47 1.37
C LEU A 72 6.31 4.97 1.30
N LYS A 73 7.09 5.76 1.95
CA LYS A 73 6.76 7.21 1.92
C LYS A 73 6.91 7.77 0.50
N GLU A 74 7.89 7.32 -0.15
CA GLU A 74 8.03 7.80 -1.54
C GLU A 74 6.84 7.37 -2.41
N SER A 75 6.41 6.10 -2.22
CA SER A 75 5.24 5.63 -3.00
C SER A 75 3.97 6.43 -2.64
N ILE A 76 3.81 6.73 -1.38
CA ILE A 76 2.58 7.44 -0.96
C ILE A 76 2.61 8.87 -1.53
N GLN A 77 3.81 9.49 -1.58
CA GLN A 77 3.88 10.87 -2.13
C GLN A 77 3.50 10.86 -3.62
N GLU A 78 4.01 9.89 -4.38
CA GLU A 78 3.67 9.84 -5.82
C GLU A 78 2.18 9.52 -6.02
N ALA A 79 1.77 8.62 -5.18
CA ALA A 79 0.32 8.30 -5.30
C ALA A 79 -0.55 9.52 -4.97
N GLU A 80 -0.12 10.31 -3.96
CA GLU A 80 -0.94 11.48 -3.58
C GLU A 80 -0.98 12.51 -4.71
N LEU A 81 0.10 12.65 -5.45
CA LEU A 81 0.08 13.59 -6.58
C LEU A 81 -0.91 13.15 -7.65
N LEU A 82 -0.98 11.81 -7.88
CA LEU A 82 -1.94 11.30 -8.89
C LEU A 82 -3.37 11.44 -8.40
N ARG A 83 -3.61 11.21 -7.09
CA ARG A 83 -4.98 11.30 -6.55
C ARG A 83 -5.53 12.72 -6.69
N LYS A 84 -4.66 13.78 -6.55
CA LYS A 84 -5.14 15.19 -6.61
C LYS A 84 -5.31 15.62 -8.06
N LYS A 85 -5.02 14.88 -9.00
CA LYS A 85 -5.27 15.26 -10.41
C LYS A 85 -6.74 15.07 -10.77
#